data_AF-A0ABD1E5D1-F1
#
_entry.id   AF-A0ABD1E5D1-F1
#
_cell.length_a   1.000
_cell.length_b   1.000
_cell.length_c   1.000
_cell.angle_alpha   90.00
_cell.angle_beta   90.00
_cell.angle_gamma   90.00
#
_symmetry.space_group_name_H-M   'P 1'
#
loop_
_entity.id
_entity.type
_entity.pdbx_description
1 polymer ?
#
loop_
_entity_poly.entity_id
_entity_poly.type
_entity_poly.pdbx_seq_one_letter_code
_entity_poly.pdbx_strand_id
1 'polypeptide(L)'
;MVQFNNFEKTNMILIYGKCQKNSRLACRVYSERFPDRRCPDHKTLKTLVMNLQNYGAFAKPKRNRNRPIRGNNQNVVNVIAAINENPNTSITSLCRDTNISSTSIRRILQNFFITFYGARSVLLTKVAALIHTTCVIGVIEILIGRDTEIFKLDLK
;
A
#
# COMPACT_ATOMS: atom_id res chain seq x y z
N MET A 1 -15.42 15.17 -8.62
CA MET A 1 -16.42 14.73 -7.61
C MET A 1 -15.96 15.26 -6.27
N VAL A 2 -16.85 15.92 -5.53
CA VAL A 2 -16.59 16.38 -4.16
C VAL A 2 -16.36 15.15 -3.28
N GLN A 3 -15.31 15.18 -2.46
CA GLN A 3 -14.99 14.07 -1.56
C GLN A 3 -15.73 14.26 -0.25
N PHE A 4 -16.55 13.27 0.11
CA PHE A 4 -17.25 13.20 1.38
C PHE A 4 -16.60 12.16 2.28
N ASN A 5 -16.60 12.41 3.59
CA ASN A 5 -16.13 11.43 4.56
C ASN A 5 -17.10 10.23 4.63
N ASN A 6 -16.63 9.07 5.07
CA ASN A 6 -17.47 7.87 5.22
C ASN A 6 -18.65 8.12 6.16
N PHE A 7 -18.46 8.90 7.23
CA PHE A 7 -19.54 9.30 8.13
C PHE A 7 -20.64 10.11 7.41
N GLU A 8 -20.26 11.05 6.55
CA GLU A 8 -21.21 11.84 5.76
C GLU A 8 -21.95 10.95 4.76
N LYS A 9 -21.24 10.04 4.08
CA LYS A 9 -21.82 9.09 3.13
C LYS A 9 -22.84 8.16 3.79
N THR A 10 -22.58 7.71 5.02
CA THR A 10 -23.55 6.90 5.79
C THR A 10 -24.81 7.71 6.10
N ASN A 11 -24.66 8.95 6.59
CA ASN A 11 -25.80 9.84 6.86
C ASN A 11 -26.63 10.11 5.60
N MET A 12 -25.96 10.34 4.47
CA MET A 12 -26.60 10.52 3.16
C MET A 12 -27.48 9.34 2.77
N ILE A 13 -26.99 8.11 2.94
CA ILE A 13 -27.73 6.90 2.59
C ILE A 13 -28.90 6.67 3.54
N LEU A 14 -28.71 6.93 4.84
CA LEU A 14 -29.78 6.80 5.82
C LEU A 14 -30.93 7.75 5.50
N ILE A 15 -30.62 9.00 5.15
CA ILE A 15 -31.62 9.99 4.72
C ILE A 15 -32.25 9.58 3.39
N TYR A 16 -31.45 9.12 2.43
CA TYR A 16 -31.96 8.63 1.15
C TYR A 16 -32.95 7.46 1.30
N GLY A 17 -32.69 6.55 2.24
CA GLY A 17 -33.61 5.48 2.61
C GLY A 17 -34.90 6.00 3.23
N LYS A 18 -34.82 6.96 4.17
CA LYS A 18 -35.98 7.62 4.78
C LYS A 18 -36.85 8.36 3.76
N CYS A 19 -36.23 8.95 2.74
CA CYS A 19 -36.92 9.65 1.65
C CYS A 19 -37.45 8.69 0.57
N GLN A 20 -37.64 7.40 0.86
CA GLN A 20 -38.17 6.40 -0.07
C GLN A 20 -37.41 6.36 -1.41
N LYS A 21 -36.08 6.51 -1.36
CA LYS A 21 -35.20 6.56 -2.55
C LYS A 21 -35.45 7.77 -3.48
N ASN A 22 -36.12 8.82 -3.00
CA ASN A 22 -36.20 10.09 -3.71
C ASN A 22 -34.95 10.94 -3.46
N SER A 23 -34.06 11.00 -4.46
CA SER A 23 -32.77 11.69 -4.34
C SER A 23 -32.90 13.20 -4.14
N ARG A 24 -33.91 13.84 -4.75
CA ARG A 24 -34.10 15.30 -4.63
C ARG A 24 -34.59 15.67 -3.24
N LEU A 25 -35.58 14.92 -2.74
CA LEU A 25 -36.07 15.08 -1.37
C LEU A 25 -34.96 14.83 -0.36
N ALA A 26 -34.15 13.77 -0.57
CA ALA A 26 -33.04 13.44 0.31
C ALA A 26 -31.97 14.56 0.38
N CYS A 27 -31.66 15.22 -0.74
CA CYS A 27 -30.75 16.37 -0.73
C CYS A 27 -31.28 17.52 0.11
N ARG A 28 -32.57 17.84 0.00
CA ARG A 28 -33.22 18.89 0.79
C ARG A 28 -33.25 18.56 2.27
N VAL A 29 -33.66 17.33 2.62
CA VAL A 29 -33.66 16.88 4.02
C VAL A 29 -32.23 16.85 4.59
N TYR A 30 -31.23 16.51 3.78
CA TYR A 30 -29.83 16.56 4.20
C TYR A 30 -29.36 17.99 4.46
N SER A 31 -29.71 18.95 3.60
CA SER A 31 -29.35 20.36 3.79
C SER A 31 -30.02 20.98 5.01
N GLU A 32 -31.28 20.62 5.25
CA GLU A 32 -32.04 21.08 6.43
C GLU A 32 -31.46 20.49 7.72
N ARG A 33 -31.00 19.23 7.70
CA ARG A 33 -30.46 18.55 8.89
C ARG A 33 -29.01 18.92 9.22
N PHE A 34 -28.23 19.29 8.21
CA PHE A 34 -26.81 19.63 8.35
C PHE A 34 -26.48 20.94 7.61
N PRO A 35 -26.93 22.09 8.12
CA PRO A 35 -26.74 23.38 7.45
C PRO A 35 -25.26 23.77 7.33
N ASP A 36 -24.42 23.39 8.30
CA ASP A 36 -22.98 23.68 8.30
C ASP A 36 -22.17 22.80 7.35
N ARG A 37 -22.80 21.77 6.74
CA ARG A 37 -22.12 20.81 5.86
C ARG A 37 -22.44 21.08 4.41
N ARG A 38 -21.51 20.65 3.55
CA ARG A 38 -21.73 20.69 2.10
C ARG A 38 -22.86 19.76 1.71
N CYS A 39 -23.81 20.30 0.94
CA CYS A 39 -24.94 19.54 0.45
C CYS A 39 -24.51 18.65 -0.74
N PRO A 40 -24.79 17.34 -0.71
CA PRO A 40 -24.50 16.46 -1.83
C PRO A 40 -25.46 16.73 -3.00
N ASP A 41 -24.97 16.55 -4.23
CA ASP A 41 -25.86 16.52 -5.40
C ASP A 41 -26.68 15.22 -5.42
N HIS A 42 -27.89 15.27 -5.99
CA HIS A 42 -28.81 14.14 -6.10
C HIS A 42 -28.18 12.93 -6.84
N LYS A 43 -27.29 13.21 -7.81
CA LYS A 43 -26.52 12.17 -8.51
C LYS A 43 -25.53 11.46 -7.59
N THR A 44 -24.98 12.18 -6.62
CA THR A 44 -24.03 11.63 -5.62
C THR A 44 -24.71 10.55 -4.79
N LEU A 45 -25.94 10.82 -4.31
CA LEU A 45 -26.73 9.85 -3.54
C LEU A 45 -26.99 8.57 -4.32
N LYS A 46 -27.44 8.70 -5.59
CA LYS A 46 -27.65 7.55 -6.47
C LYS A 46 -26.36 6.77 -6.71
N THR A 47 -25.25 7.48 -6.94
CA THR A 47 -23.94 6.87 -7.18
C THR A 47 -23.45 6.09 -5.96
N LEU A 48 -23.65 6.62 -4.75
CA LEU A 48 -23.27 5.91 -3.51
C LEU A 48 -24.01 4.58 -3.37
N VAL A 49 -25.32 4.58 -3.60
CA VAL A 49 -26.13 3.35 -3.55
C VAL A 49 -25.73 2.38 -4.66
N MET A 50 -25.54 2.86 -5.89
CA MET A 50 -25.06 2.02 -6.99
C MET A 50 -23.67 1.44 -6.72
N ASN A 51 -22.76 2.20 -6.13
CA ASN A 51 -21.43 1.69 -5.83
C ASN A 51 -21.48 0.61 -4.75
N LEU A 52 -22.31 0.78 -3.71
CA LEU A 52 -22.52 -0.25 -2.70
C LEU A 52 -23.14 -1.52 -3.29
N GLN A 53 -24.15 -1.38 -4.15
CA GLN A 53 -24.80 -2.53 -4.80
C GLN A 53 -23.85 -3.28 -5.72
N ASN A 54 -23.02 -2.58 -6.50
CA ASN A 54 -22.16 -3.20 -7.51
C ASN A 54 -20.81 -3.66 -6.98
N TYR A 55 -20.25 -2.97 -5.97
CA TYR A 55 -18.86 -3.18 -5.53
C TYR A 55 -18.72 -3.42 -4.03
N GLY A 56 -19.78 -3.31 -3.24
CA GLY A 56 -19.72 -3.42 -1.78
C GLY A 56 -18.98 -2.26 -1.08
N ALA A 57 -18.65 -1.19 -1.81
CA ALA A 57 -17.88 -0.06 -1.30
C ALA A 57 -18.45 1.28 -1.81
N PHE A 58 -18.23 2.37 -1.08
CA PHE A 58 -18.68 3.72 -1.52
C PHE A 58 -17.99 4.23 -2.79
N ALA A 59 -16.82 3.69 -3.09
CA ALA A 59 -16.04 4.06 -4.26
C ALA A 59 -15.96 2.87 -5.21
N LYS A 60 -15.94 3.18 -6.51
CA LYS A 60 -15.59 2.17 -7.52
C LYS A 60 -14.17 1.66 -7.23
N PRO A 61 -13.92 0.35 -7.32
CA PRO A 61 -12.57 -0.16 -7.24
C PRO A 61 -11.74 0.57 -8.29
N LYS A 62 -10.56 1.03 -7.90
CA LYS A 62 -9.63 1.62 -8.86
C LYS A 62 -9.39 0.56 -9.91
N ARG A 63 -9.76 0.85 -11.16
CA ARG A 63 -9.46 -0.04 -12.28
C ARG A 63 -7.96 -0.29 -12.20
N ASN A 64 -7.58 -1.55 -12.02
CA ASN A 64 -6.18 -1.93 -12.13
C ASN A 64 -5.83 -1.73 -13.60
N ARG A 65 -5.47 -0.48 -13.94
CA ARG A 65 -4.71 -0.24 -15.16
C ARG A 65 -3.44 -1.00 -14.85
N ASN A 66 -3.32 -2.20 -15.41
CA ASN A 66 -2.03 -2.76 -15.75
C ASN A 66 -1.36 -1.62 -16.51
N ARG A 67 -0.62 -0.76 -15.79
CA ARG A 67 0.44 0.01 -16.41
C ARG A 67 1.32 -1.14 -16.84
N PRO A 68 1.35 -1.52 -18.13
CA PRO A 68 2.25 -2.56 -18.56
C PRO A 68 3.57 -2.15 -17.95
N ILE A 69 4.13 -3.03 -17.12
CA ILE A 69 5.41 -2.76 -16.50
C ILE A 69 6.30 -2.31 -17.65
N ARG A 70 6.72 -1.07 -17.50
CA ARG A 70 7.22 -0.23 -18.57
C ARG A 70 8.44 -0.94 -19.14
N GLY A 71 8.28 -1.52 -20.34
CA GLY A 71 9.31 -2.27 -21.04
C GLY A 71 9.46 -3.69 -20.48
N ASN A 72 9.22 -4.68 -21.34
CA ASN A 72 9.67 -6.07 -21.26
C ASN A 72 10.46 -6.44 -19.99
N ASN A 73 9.95 -7.35 -19.15
CA ASN A 73 10.66 -7.82 -17.94
C ASN A 73 12.12 -8.21 -18.25
N GLN A 74 12.39 -8.72 -19.44
CA GLN A 74 13.73 -9.04 -19.91
C GLN A 74 14.64 -7.80 -19.99
N ASN A 75 14.13 -6.67 -20.46
CA ASN A 75 14.86 -5.41 -20.56
C ASN A 75 15.22 -4.88 -19.17
N VAL A 76 14.34 -5.06 -18.18
CA VAL A 76 14.60 -4.70 -16.79
C VAL A 76 15.71 -5.58 -16.22
N VAL A 77 15.64 -6.89 -16.44
CA VAL A 77 16.66 -7.85 -15.99
C VAL A 77 18.02 -7.55 -16.61
N ASN A 78 18.07 -7.32 -17.93
CA ASN A 78 19.31 -7.04 -18.64
C ASN A 78 19.98 -5.74 -18.15
N VAL A 79 19.21 -4.68 -17.93
CA VAL A 79 19.74 -3.40 -17.40
C VAL A 79 20.27 -3.56 -15.97
N ILE A 80 19.57 -4.32 -15.13
CA ILE A 80 20.00 -4.57 -13.75
C ILE A 80 21.27 -5.45 -13.73
N ALA A 81 21.34 -6.49 -14.57
CA ALA A 81 22.51 -7.35 -14.69
C ALA A 81 23.76 -6.55 -15.10
N ALA A 82 23.65 -5.71 -16.13
CA ALA A 82 24.76 -4.86 -16.60
C ALA A 82 25.26 -3.87 -15.53
N ILE A 83 24.37 -3.35 -14.67
CA ILE A 83 24.74 -2.47 -13.56
C ILE A 83 25.39 -3.24 -12.41
N ASN A 84 24.92 -4.46 -12.13
CA ASN A 84 25.54 -5.32 -11.13
C ASN A 84 26.95 -5.75 -11.53
N GLU A 85 27.18 -6.00 -12.82
CA GLU A 85 28.52 -6.29 -13.36
C GLU A 85 29.44 -5.07 -13.24
N ASN A 86 28.94 -3.88 -13.59
CA ASN A 86 29.71 -2.64 -13.55
C ASN A 86 28.88 -1.46 -13.02
N PRO A 87 29.06 -1.07 -11.74
CA PRO A 87 28.22 -0.05 -11.10
C PRO A 87 28.46 1.37 -11.63
N ASN A 88 29.61 1.62 -12.26
CA ASN A 88 29.98 2.92 -12.82
C ASN A 88 29.56 3.08 -14.29
N THR A 89 28.71 2.18 -14.80
CA THR A 89 28.22 2.25 -16.20
C THR A 89 27.37 3.48 -16.45
N SER A 90 27.66 4.18 -17.54
CA SER A 90 26.86 5.33 -17.95
C SER A 90 25.55 4.87 -18.60
N ILE A 91 24.50 5.69 -18.48
CA ILE A 91 23.20 5.44 -19.14
C ILE A 91 23.38 5.29 -20.65
N THR A 92 24.30 6.06 -21.26
CA THR A 92 24.60 6.00 -22.69
C THR A 92 25.23 4.67 -23.10
N SER A 93 26.12 4.10 -22.28
CA SER A 93 26.67 2.75 -22.51
C SER A 93 25.56 1.72 -22.48
N LEU A 94 24.75 1.74 -21.43
CA LEU A 94 23.61 0.82 -21.27
C LEU A 94 22.64 0.88 -22.46
N CYS A 95 22.40 2.06 -23.04
CA CYS A 95 21.58 2.18 -24.24
C CYS A 95 22.14 1.40 -25.43
N ARG A 96 23.47 1.44 -25.62
CA ARG A 96 24.16 0.73 -26.70
C ARG A 96 24.14 -0.77 -26.47
N ASP A 97 24.39 -1.19 -25.23
CA ASP A 97 24.52 -2.60 -24.86
C ASP A 97 23.17 -3.34 -24.86
N THR A 98 22.10 -2.65 -24.47
CA THR A 98 20.77 -3.26 -24.31
C THR A 98 19.77 -2.91 -25.43
N ASN A 99 20.14 -2.00 -26.34
CA ASN A 99 19.26 -1.44 -27.38
C ASN A 99 17.94 -0.86 -26.81
N ILE A 100 18.02 -0.24 -25.62
CA ILE A 100 16.89 0.42 -24.95
C ILE A 100 17.12 1.93 -24.96
N SER A 101 16.04 2.70 -25.13
CA SER A 101 16.13 4.15 -25.06
C SER A 101 16.53 4.65 -23.67
N SER A 102 17.30 5.74 -23.62
CA SER A 102 17.76 6.38 -22.38
C SER A 102 16.62 6.76 -21.43
N THR A 103 15.47 7.17 -21.98
CA THR A 103 14.27 7.50 -21.20
C THR A 103 13.65 6.27 -20.54
N SER A 104 13.67 5.12 -21.20
CA SER A 104 13.23 3.85 -20.60
C SER A 104 14.19 3.38 -19.52
N ILE A 105 15.50 3.42 -19.77
CA ILE A 105 16.52 3.04 -18.77
C ILE A 105 16.41 3.93 -17.52
N ARG A 106 16.33 5.26 -17.69
CA ARG A 106 16.16 6.19 -16.55
C ARG A 106 14.91 5.87 -15.74
N ARG A 107 13.80 5.51 -16.39
CA ARG A 107 12.55 5.12 -15.71
C ARG A 107 12.67 3.76 -15.02
N ILE A 108 13.34 2.79 -15.62
CA ILE A 108 13.63 1.48 -15.02
C ILE A 108 14.44 1.69 -13.74
N LEU A 109 15.50 2.50 -13.79
CA LEU A 109 16.34 2.82 -12.63
C LEU A 109 15.56 3.57 -11.56
N GLN A 110 14.79 4.60 -11.92
CA GLN A 110 13.95 5.32 -10.97
C GLN A 110 12.97 4.37 -10.26
N ASN A 111 12.31 3.49 -11.00
CA ASN A 111 11.40 2.50 -10.39
C ASN A 111 12.16 1.53 -9.49
N PHE A 112 13.30 0.99 -9.96
CA PHE A 112 14.12 0.06 -9.20
C PHE A 112 14.61 0.68 -7.88
N PHE A 113 15.14 1.90 -7.92
CA PHE A 113 15.58 2.62 -6.73
C PHE A 113 14.43 2.95 -5.78
N ILE A 114 13.26 3.36 -6.29
CA ILE A 114 12.08 3.58 -5.45
C ILE A 114 11.64 2.29 -4.75
N THR A 115 11.59 1.16 -5.47
CA THR A 115 11.25 -0.13 -4.87
C THR A 115 12.32 -0.64 -3.92
N PHE A 116 13.61 -0.50 -4.26
CA PHE A 116 14.70 -1.09 -3.50
C PHE A 116 15.02 -0.26 -2.26
N TYR A 117 15.14 1.07 -2.34
CA TYR A 117 15.35 1.91 -1.16
C TYR A 117 14.09 2.03 -0.29
N GLY A 118 12.89 1.98 -0.90
CA GLY A 118 11.62 1.89 -0.17
C GLY A 118 11.44 0.54 0.54
N ALA A 119 11.97 -0.56 -0.01
CA ALA A 119 11.97 -1.87 0.64
C ALA A 119 13.13 -2.07 1.61
N ARG A 120 14.29 -1.43 1.39
CA ARG A 120 15.47 -1.52 2.26
C ARG A 120 15.17 -0.98 3.65
N SER A 121 14.39 0.09 3.78
CA SER A 121 13.96 0.61 5.09
C SER A 121 13.14 -0.43 5.86
N VAL A 122 12.24 -1.15 5.18
CA VAL A 122 11.36 -2.18 5.76
C VAL A 122 12.11 -3.50 6.04
N LEU A 123 13.01 -3.91 5.14
CA LEU A 123 13.83 -5.11 5.31
C LEU A 123 14.88 -4.91 6.41
N LEU A 124 15.51 -3.73 6.49
CA LEU A 124 16.44 -3.41 7.58
C LEU A 124 15.73 -3.41 8.94
N THR A 125 14.50 -2.88 9.03
CA THR A 125 13.72 -2.97 10.29
C THR A 125 13.35 -4.41 10.63
N LYS A 126 12.95 -5.23 9.65
CA LYS A 126 12.60 -6.64 9.87
C LYS A 126 13.82 -7.49 10.26
N VAL A 127 14.96 -7.28 9.60
CA VAL A 127 16.22 -7.97 9.92
C VAL A 127 16.74 -7.55 11.30
N ALA A 128 16.69 -6.26 11.63
CA ALA A 128 17.05 -5.77 12.97
C ALA A 128 16.15 -6.38 14.07
N ALA A 129 14.84 -6.49 13.83
CA ALA A 129 13.91 -7.14 14.76
C ALA A 129 14.18 -8.65 14.91
N LEU A 130 14.56 -9.34 13.82
CA LEU A 130 14.93 -10.75 13.85
C LEU A 130 16.23 -10.98 14.66
N ILE A 131 17.24 -10.13 14.46
CA ILE A 131 18.51 -10.19 15.21
C ILE A 131 18.26 -9.91 16.70
N HIS A 132 17.42 -8.93 17.03
CA HIS A 132 17.08 -8.63 18.43
C HIS A 132 16.36 -9.79 19.12
N THR A 133 15.40 -10.43 18.44
CA THR A 133 14.64 -11.55 19.02
C THR A 133 15.51 -12.79 19.24
N THR A 134 16.38 -13.14 18.30
CA THR A 134 17.34 -14.24 18.48
C THR A 134 18.35 -13.93 19.59
N CYS A 135 18.76 -12.67 19.75
CA CYS A 135 19.68 -12.25 20.81
C CYS A 135 19.03 -12.29 22.20
N VAL A 136 17.77 -11.83 22.33
CA VAL A 136 17.01 -11.90 23.59
C VAL A 136 16.75 -13.35 24.01
N ILE A 137 16.41 -14.24 23.06
CA ILE A 137 16.22 -15.67 23.34
C ILE A 137 17.52 -16.29 23.86
N GLY A 138 18.66 -16.02 23.19
CA GLY A 138 19.96 -16.54 23.63
C GLY A 138 20.38 -16.04 25.03
N VAL A 139 20.09 -14.78 25.37
CA VAL A 139 20.37 -14.22 26.71
C VAL A 139 19.46 -14.84 27.78
N ILE A 140 18.19 -15.10 27.46
CA ILE A 140 17.24 -15.78 28.37
C ILE A 140 17.67 -17.24 28.61
N GLU A 141 18.10 -17.97 27.58
CA GLU A 141 18.62 -19.35 27.75
C GLU A 141 19.88 -19.40 28.61
N ILE A 142 20.77 -18.39 28.50
CA ILE A 142 21.97 -18.27 29.35
C ILE A 142 21.60 -17.92 30.80
N LEU A 143 20.57 -17.10 31.01
CA LEU A 143 20.08 -16.74 32.35
C LEU A 143 19.36 -17.92 33.04
N ILE A 144 18.51 -18.66 32.32
CA ILE A 144 17.80 -19.83 32.85
C ILE A 144 18.74 -21.03 33.01
N GLY A 145 19.75 -21.17 32.15
CA GLY A 145 20.76 -22.24 32.19
C GLY A 145 21.78 -22.12 33.34
N ARG A 146 21.81 -21.01 34.08
CA ARG A 146 22.64 -20.87 35.29
C ARG A 146 21.96 -21.29 36.59
N ASP A 147 20.64 -21.49 36.59
CA ASP A 147 19.91 -21.90 37.81
C ASP A 147 19.77 -23.42 37.99
N THR A 148 20.18 -24.25 37.02
CA THR A 148 20.00 -25.71 37.10
C THR A 148 21.14 -26.49 37.77
N GLU A 149 22.25 -25.85 38.15
CA GLU A 149 23.35 -26.54 38.86
C GLU A 149 23.13 -26.66 40.39
N ILE A 150 22.10 -26.05 40.96
CA ILE A 150 21.84 -26.10 42.42
C ILE A 150 21.02 -27.34 42.83
N PHE A 151 20.37 -28.06 41.90
CA PHE A 151 19.43 -29.15 42.24
C PHE A 151 19.89 -30.59 41.90
N LYS A 152 21.19 -30.84 41.71
CA LYS A 152 21.73 -32.19 41.41
C LYS A 152 22.72 -32.76 42.44
N LEU A 153 22.68 -32.29 43.68
CA LEU A 153 23.32 -32.96 44.82
C LEU A 153 22.24 -33.33 45.84
N ASP A 154 21.59 -34.46 45.61
CA ASP A 154 21.09 -35.38 46.65
C ASP A 154 20.20 -36.44 46.00
N LEU A 155 20.83 -37.46 45.41
CA LEU A 155 20.26 -38.80 45.28
C LEU A 155 21.37 -39.76 44.84
N LYS A 156 22.14 -40.23 45.82
CA LYS A 156 22.82 -41.52 45.76
C LYS A 156 22.87 -42.14 47.14
#